data_AF-A0A2K4ZM32-F1
#
_entry.id   AF-A0A2K4ZM32-F1
#
_cell.length_a   1.000
_cell.length_b   1.000
_cell.length_c   1.000
_cell.angle_alpha   90.00
_cell.angle_beta   90.00
_cell.angle_gamma   90.00
#
_symmetry.space_group_name_H-M   'P 1'
#
loop_
_entity.id
_entity.type
_entity.pdbx_description
1 polymer ?
#
loop_
_entity_poly.entity_id
_entity_poly.type
_entity_poly.pdbx_seq_one_letter_code
_entity_poly.pdbx_strand_id
1 'polypeptide(L)' 'MKVGDKVIVKDNLKDELKKLTFDNGTCESMYERFANTEQEIFALWKNDDGQEYATVDLCCEIPVQCLEVID' A
#
# COMPACT_ATOMS: atom_id res chain seq x y z
N MET A 1 -6.87 -5.05 -10.18
CA MET A 1 -5.89 -5.51 -9.19
C MET A 1 -6.36 -6.82 -8.62
N LYS A 2 -5.53 -7.86 -8.66
CA LYS A 2 -5.74 -9.20 -8.12
C LYS A 2 -4.43 -9.76 -7.59
N VAL A 3 -4.50 -10.84 -6.82
CA VAL A 3 -3.31 -11.59 -6.36
C VAL A 3 -2.47 -12.02 -7.57
N GLY A 4 -1.16 -11.81 -7.49
CA GLY A 4 -0.18 -12.06 -8.54
C GLY A 4 0.01 -10.91 -9.54
N ASP A 5 -0.78 -9.82 -9.47
CA ASP A 5 -0.49 -8.61 -10.24
C ASP A 5 0.79 -7.95 -9.71
N LYS A 6 1.61 -7.41 -10.62
CA LYS A 6 2.66 -6.46 -10.27
C LYS A 6 2.07 -5.06 -10.16
N VAL A 7 2.52 -4.33 -9.16
CA VAL A 7 2.09 -2.95 -8.89
C VAL A 7 3.27 -2.07 -8.62
N ILE A 8 3.15 -0.78 -8.93
CA ILE A 8 3.99 0.26 -8.38
C ILE A 8 3.27 0.92 -7.21
N VAL A 9 4.00 1.15 -6.13
CA VAL A 9 3.52 1.95 -5.00
C VAL A 9 3.70 3.42 -5.35
N LYS A 10 2.60 4.16 -5.39
CA LYS A 10 2.59 5.57 -5.77
C LYS A 10 3.20 6.47 -4.69
N ASP A 11 3.72 7.63 -5.14
CA ASP A 11 4.19 8.75 -4.33
C ASP A 11 3.19 9.15 -3.22
N ASN A 12 1.89 9.11 -3.50
CA ASN A 12 0.86 9.57 -2.56
C ASN A 12 0.72 8.72 -1.27
N LEU A 13 1.51 7.64 -1.11
CA LEU A 13 1.45 6.74 0.04
C LEU A 13 1.47 7.50 1.38
N LYS A 14 2.39 8.46 1.54
CA LYS A 14 2.55 9.20 2.80
C LYS A 14 1.27 9.98 3.15
N ASP A 15 0.67 10.62 2.17
CA ASP A 15 -0.51 11.46 2.38
C ASP A 15 -1.77 10.63 2.62
N GLU A 16 -1.91 9.49 1.94
CA GLU A 16 -3.02 8.56 2.17
C GLU A 16 -2.94 7.92 3.57
N LEU A 17 -1.75 7.51 4.02
CA LEU A 17 -1.57 6.98 5.39
C LEU A 17 -1.92 8.03 6.46
N LYS A 18 -1.57 9.30 6.26
CA LYS A 18 -1.98 10.38 7.17
C LYS A 18 -3.50 10.57 7.22
N LYS A 19 -4.20 10.48 6.08
CA LYS A 19 -5.67 10.52 6.04
C LYS A 19 -6.30 9.36 6.80
N LEU A 20 -5.63 8.21 6.81
CA LEU A 20 -6.00 7.02 7.58
C LEU A 20 -5.52 7.07 9.05
N THR A 21 -5.08 8.23 9.54
CA THR A 21 -4.71 8.49 10.94
C THR A 21 -3.51 7.71 11.46
N PHE A 22 -2.66 7.17 10.57
CA PHE A 22 -1.37 6.61 10.96
C PHE A 22 -0.43 7.73 11.47
N ASP A 23 0.46 7.37 12.40
CA ASP A 23 1.42 8.32 12.94
C ASP A 23 2.48 8.71 11.89
N ASN A 24 3.12 9.88 12.09
CA ASN A 24 4.10 10.40 11.15
C ASN A 24 5.31 9.47 10.95
N GLY A 25 5.75 8.75 11.98
CA GLY A 25 6.90 7.85 11.90
C GLY A 25 6.60 6.64 11.03
N THR A 26 5.40 6.05 11.19
CA THR A 26 4.90 5.01 10.30
C THR A 26 4.78 5.52 8.86
N CYS A 27 4.18 6.70 8.66
CA CYS A 27 4.02 7.28 7.32
C CYS A 27 5.36 7.50 6.60
N GLU A 28 6.39 7.98 7.32
CA GLU A 28 7.73 8.20 6.77
C GLU A 28 8.45 6.89 6.46
N SER A 29 8.45 5.94 7.40
CA SER A 29 9.10 4.65 7.23
C SER A 29 8.51 3.86 6.06
N MET A 30 7.18 3.90 5.90
CA MET A 30 6.48 3.24 4.80
C MET A 30 6.78 3.90 3.46
N TYR A 31 6.80 5.25 3.41
CA TYR A 31 7.14 5.99 2.20
C TYR A 31 8.57 5.70 1.74
N GLU A 32 9.55 5.80 2.63
CA GLU A 32 10.96 5.56 2.29
C GLU A 32 11.22 4.14 1.80
N ARG A 33 10.50 3.15 2.34
CA ARG A 33 10.68 1.74 1.97
C ARG A 33 9.97 1.37 0.67
N PHE A 34 8.78 1.88 0.44
CA PHE A 34 7.90 1.35 -0.61
C PHE A 34 7.60 2.32 -1.74
N ALA A 35 7.63 3.64 -1.53
CA ALA A 35 7.23 4.58 -2.58
C ALA A 35 8.10 4.43 -3.83
N ASN A 36 7.45 4.42 -5.01
CA ASN A 36 8.05 4.24 -6.33
C ASN A 36 8.77 2.89 -6.53
N THR A 37 8.44 1.89 -5.72
CA THR A 37 8.97 0.51 -5.88
C THR A 37 7.93 -0.40 -6.52
N GLU A 38 8.41 -1.37 -7.29
CA GLU A 38 7.59 -2.46 -7.81
C GLU A 38 7.38 -3.52 -6.73
N GLN A 39 6.15 -4.01 -6.60
CA GLN A 39 5.78 -5.05 -5.67
C GLN A 39 4.83 -6.06 -6.34
N GLU A 40 4.69 -7.24 -5.74
CA GLU A 40 3.73 -8.26 -6.14
C GLU A 40 2.64 -8.40 -5.08
N ILE A 41 1.39 -8.57 -5.50
CA ILE A 41 0.27 -8.71 -4.58
C ILE A 41 0.16 -10.16 -4.11
N PHE A 42 0.29 -10.36 -2.80
CA PHE A 42 0.12 -11.66 -2.15
C PHE A 42 -1.29 -11.89 -1.63
N ALA A 43 -1.96 -10.84 -1.16
CA ALA A 43 -3.32 -10.90 -0.65
C ALA A 43 -4.05 -9.56 -0.81
N LEU A 44 -5.38 -9.62 -0.90
CA LEU A 44 -6.26 -8.46 -0.86
C LEU A 44 -7.27 -8.66 0.25
N TRP A 45 -7.49 -7.62 1.05
CA TRP A 45 -8.42 -7.67 2.17
C TRP A 45 -9.00 -6.29 2.47
N LYS A 46 -10.06 -6.27 3.27
CA LYS A 46 -10.81 -5.07 3.61
C LYS A 46 -11.04 -5.06 5.12
N ASN A 47 -10.79 -3.92 5.76
CA ASN A 47 -11.05 -3.76 7.19
C ASN A 47 -12.53 -3.44 7.47
N ASP A 48 -12.91 -3.34 8.74
CA ASP A 48 -14.29 -3.09 9.17
C ASP A 48 -14.81 -1.70 8.73
N ASP A 49 -13.92 -0.71 8.59
CA ASP A 49 -14.24 0.64 8.10
C ASP A 49 -14.39 0.70 6.58
N GLY A 50 -14.14 -0.41 5.90
CA GLY A 50 -14.26 -0.54 4.46
C GLY A 50 -13.06 -0.05 3.65
N GLN A 51 -11.93 0.25 4.30
CA GLN A 51 -10.66 0.50 3.64
C GLN A 51 -10.07 -0.81 3.10
N GLU A 52 -9.66 -0.80 1.84
CA GLU A 52 -9.08 -1.94 1.15
C GLU A 52 -7.55 -1.88 1.16
N TYR A 53 -6.91 -3.02 1.39
CA TYR A 53 -5.46 -3.16 1.47
C TYR A 53 -4.97 -4.31 0.59
N ALA A 54 -3.74 -4.18 0.11
CA ALA A 54 -3.00 -5.26 -0.50
C ALA A 54 -1.77 -5.60 0.35
N THR A 55 -1.52 -6.89 0.56
CA THR A 55 -0.26 -7.36 1.12
C THR A 55 0.77 -7.47 0.00
N VAL A 56 1.86 -6.71 0.11
CA VAL A 56 2.87 -6.55 -0.95
C VAL A 56 4.29 -7.00 -0.55
N ASP A 57 4.51 -7.23 0.74
CA ASP A 57 5.71 -7.85 1.33
C ASP A 57 5.22 -8.71 2.51
N LEU A 58 6.02 -9.67 2.98
CA LEU A 58 5.68 -10.53 4.11
C LEU A 58 5.41 -9.65 5.35
N CYS A 59 4.12 -9.45 5.66
CA CYS A 59 3.59 -8.58 6.72
C CYS A 59 3.60 -7.07 6.44
N CYS A 60 3.46 -6.64 5.18
CA CYS A 60 3.24 -5.23 4.87
C CYS A 60 1.99 -5.01 4.01
N GLU A 61 1.04 -4.25 4.56
CA GLU A 61 -0.23 -3.91 3.94
C GLU A 61 -0.24 -2.46 3.46
N ILE A 62 -0.49 -2.29 2.15
CA ILE A 62 -0.55 -0.99 1.49
C ILE A 62 -2.01 -0.71 1.08
N PRO A 63 -2.57 0.48 1.39
CA PRO A 63 -3.89 0.85 0.91
C PRO A 63 -3.96 0.77 -0.62
N VAL A 64 -5.02 0.18 -1.17
CA VAL A 64 -5.11 -0.06 -2.63
C VAL A 64 -5.07 1.23 -3.45
N GLN A 65 -5.56 2.35 -2.89
CA GLN A 65 -5.48 3.67 -3.54
C GLN A 65 -4.05 4.23 -3.65
N CYS A 66 -3.07 3.58 -3.02
CA CYS A 66 -1.65 3.89 -3.13
C CYS A 66 -0.94 3.01 -4.17
N LEU A 67 -1.67 2.13 -4.87
CA LEU A 67 -1.10 1.16 -5.80
C LEU A 67 -1.61 1.42 -7.22
N GLU A 68 -0.77 1.11 -8.20
CA GLU A 68 -1.10 1.14 -9.63
C GLU A 68 -0.56 -0.12 -10.29
N VAL A 69 -1.40 -0.82 -11.06
CA VAL A 69 -1.00 -2.06 -11.75
C VAL A 69 -0.07 -1.72 -12.90
N ILE A 70 1.03 -2.46 -12.99
CA ILE A 70 2.02 -2.37 -14.06
C ILE A 70 2.07 -3.72 -14.77
N ASP A 71 1.66 -3.75 -16.05
CA ASP A 71 1.62 -4.97 -16.87
C ASP A 71 3.02 -5.50 -17.24
#